data_AF-A0A6B0VAI6-F1
#
_entry.id   AF-A0A6B0VAI6-F1
#
_cell.length_a   1.000
_cell.length_b   1.000
_cell.length_c   1.000
_cell.angle_alpha   90.00
_cell.angle_beta   90.00
_cell.angle_gamma   90.00
#
_symmetry.space_group_name_H-M   'P 1'
#
loop_
_entity.id
_entity.type
_entity.pdbx_description
1 polymer ?
#
loop_
_entity_poly.entity_id
_entity_poly.type
_entity_poly.pdbx_seq_one_letter_code
_entity_poly.pdbx_strand_id
1 'polypeptide(L)'
;MPGRLYFGGCSLLISCLNVFVVTTAAPTNIDVDLQSRQQTSDSDFEILRKLHGTTFSLSPSSLHKTHLVKSDVSCFTMQLLYSADEIDHKVMLWLHYEETGSRLKRVDTITFAVNPETNKLENKLLLDFDGSSNTDLAVKEAEFVSGPPSCTGLKILLNDRVCVFLALPTSSAQSGSNNCLSKERPDCNYEAYEPSTSGKCLQYVSVVDTHQSGSTEVTTPTPDDNKPLLETDGQLQEYQDFKRGLLFSSLVLVYSSYGDDPFRLCMITYHPNEEPKPDGNLYILTSGLTGDQAMVQAFKPYTIKGHDDKFKTAARINRNGEFHESRVIFTDRRQCILLRTPGYHNLCELFTGGRYTNGILNNICFFIYTVYCKQPEKRFTKLGDCWPPANKRK
;
A
#
# COMPACT_ATOMS: atom_id res chain seq x y z
N MET A 1 43.61 2.79 -24.15
CA MET A 1 43.34 4.23 -23.98
C MET A 1 44.42 5.03 -24.72
N PRO A 2 44.15 6.24 -25.26
CA PRO A 2 43.02 7.11 -24.93
C PRO A 2 42.22 7.66 -26.13
N GLY A 3 40.91 7.87 -25.87
CA GLY A 3 40.21 9.17 -25.97
C GLY A 3 39.94 9.78 -27.36
N ARG A 4 38.86 10.54 -27.59
CA ARG A 4 37.71 10.96 -26.76
C ARG A 4 36.84 11.87 -27.66
N LEU A 5 35.56 12.01 -27.31
CA LEU A 5 34.67 13.17 -27.54
C LEU A 5 34.11 13.38 -28.97
N TYR A 6 32.88 13.87 -29.18
CA TYR A 6 31.60 13.93 -28.45
C TYR A 6 30.66 14.74 -29.38
N PHE A 7 29.38 14.36 -29.41
CA PHE A 7 28.19 15.13 -29.82
C PHE A 7 28.03 15.74 -31.22
N GLY A 8 26.86 15.44 -31.80
CA GLY A 8 26.17 16.38 -32.68
C GLY A 8 25.00 15.80 -33.48
N GLY A 9 23.78 15.90 -32.94
CA GLY A 9 22.62 16.34 -33.74
C GLY A 9 21.60 15.29 -34.22
N CYS A 10 20.42 15.35 -33.61
CA CYS A 10 19.11 14.95 -34.12
C CYS A 10 18.93 15.01 -35.65
N SER A 11 18.29 13.98 -36.24
CA SER A 11 16.90 14.04 -36.73
C SER A 11 16.52 12.78 -37.54
N LEU A 12 15.22 12.46 -37.53
CA LEU A 12 14.47 11.61 -38.47
C LEU A 12 14.39 10.09 -38.20
N LEU A 13 13.58 9.75 -37.19
CA LEU A 13 12.24 9.16 -37.35
C LEU A 13 11.83 8.56 -38.72
N ILE A 14 11.09 7.45 -38.61
CA ILE A 14 10.29 6.72 -39.62
C ILE A 14 11.07 5.66 -40.41
N SER A 15 11.00 4.42 -39.93
CA SER A 15 10.71 3.22 -40.74
C SER A 15 11.07 1.99 -39.91
N CYS A 16 10.09 1.41 -39.20
CA CYS A 16 10.02 0.00 -38.78
C CYS A 16 8.71 -0.23 -38.00
N LEU A 17 7.58 0.06 -38.65
CA LEU A 17 6.31 -0.61 -38.36
C LEU A 17 6.21 -1.80 -39.32
N ASN A 18 5.58 -2.88 -38.85
CA ASN A 18 5.39 -4.20 -39.49
C ASN A 18 6.47 -5.25 -39.18
N VAL A 19 6.49 -5.76 -37.95
CA VAL A 19 6.32 -7.21 -37.66
C VAL A 19 5.87 -7.34 -36.20
N PHE A 20 4.56 -7.24 -35.93
CA PHE A 20 3.99 -7.90 -34.75
C PHE A 20 3.33 -9.17 -35.26
N VAL A 21 4.06 -10.28 -35.16
CA VAL A 21 3.48 -11.61 -35.25
C VAL A 21 2.54 -11.75 -34.05
N VAL A 22 1.27 -11.90 -34.38
CA VAL A 22 0.19 -12.32 -33.51
C VAL A 22 0.59 -13.65 -32.85
N THR A 23 0.89 -13.65 -31.56
CA THR A 23 0.82 -14.85 -30.73
C THR A 23 -0.52 -14.85 -30.02
N THR A 24 -1.52 -15.47 -30.65
CA THR A 24 -2.73 -15.93 -29.98
C THR A 24 -2.35 -16.96 -28.93
N ALA A 25 -2.40 -16.57 -27.65
CA ALA A 25 -2.43 -17.50 -26.53
C ALA A 25 -3.34 -16.93 -25.43
N ALA A 26 -4.61 -16.76 -25.74
CA ALA A 26 -5.64 -16.75 -24.73
C ALA A 26 -6.03 -18.23 -24.49
N PRO A 27 -5.91 -18.78 -23.27
CA PRO A 27 -6.64 -19.99 -22.94
C PRO A 27 -8.12 -19.61 -22.79
N THR A 28 -8.91 -20.02 -23.77
CA THR A 28 -10.37 -20.04 -23.75
C THR A 28 -10.92 -21.06 -22.74
N ASN A 29 -11.91 -20.61 -21.96
CA ASN A 29 -12.84 -21.37 -21.09
C ASN A 29 -12.20 -21.99 -19.84
N ILE A 30 -12.76 -21.79 -18.64
CA ILE A 30 -13.98 -22.46 -18.17
C ILE A 30 -14.85 -21.54 -17.29
N ASP A 31 -16.13 -21.48 -17.65
CA ASP A 31 -17.26 -21.05 -16.83
C ASP A 31 -17.56 -22.14 -15.78
N VAL A 32 -17.17 -21.93 -14.52
CA VAL A 32 -17.75 -22.61 -13.34
C VAL A 32 -17.53 -21.68 -12.15
N ASP A 33 -18.62 -21.38 -11.45
CA ASP A 33 -18.73 -21.01 -10.04
C ASP A 33 -17.40 -21.14 -9.25
N LEU A 34 -16.67 -20.03 -9.14
CA LEU A 34 -15.36 -19.99 -8.51
C LEU A 34 -15.32 -18.87 -7.48
N GLN A 35 -15.74 -19.27 -6.27
CA GLN A 35 -15.04 -18.87 -5.05
C GLN A 35 -13.55 -18.64 -5.35
N SER A 36 -13.04 -17.48 -4.96
CA SER A 36 -11.68 -17.35 -4.45
C SER A 36 -10.62 -18.24 -5.14
N ARG A 37 -10.34 -18.04 -6.43
CA ARG A 37 -9.18 -18.68 -7.08
C ARG A 37 -8.21 -17.63 -7.57
N GLN A 38 -7.41 -17.14 -6.64
CA GLN A 38 -6.14 -17.80 -6.33
C GLN A 38 -5.85 -17.58 -4.83
N GLN A 39 -6.73 -18.12 -3.97
CA GLN A 39 -6.25 -18.62 -2.69
C GLN A 39 -5.29 -19.77 -3.05
N THR A 40 -3.99 -19.48 -3.12
CA THR A 40 -3.03 -20.50 -2.70
C THR A 40 -3.54 -21.00 -1.35
N SER A 41 -3.85 -22.28 -1.30
CA SER A 41 -4.26 -23.02 -0.11
C SER A 41 -3.10 -23.20 0.87
N ASP A 42 -2.18 -22.25 0.91
CA ASP A 42 -1.12 -22.23 1.92
C ASP A 42 -1.72 -21.53 3.14
N SER A 43 -2.20 -22.35 4.07
CA SER A 43 -2.46 -21.98 5.46
C SER A 43 -1.34 -21.11 6.05
N ASP A 44 -0.13 -21.25 5.50
CA ASP A 44 1.11 -20.61 5.94
C ASP A 44 1.08 -19.08 5.85
N PHE A 45 0.24 -18.50 4.97
CA PHE A 45 0.14 -17.04 4.81
C PHE A 45 -1.15 -16.42 5.37
N GLU A 46 -2.06 -17.21 5.98
CA GLU A 46 -3.29 -16.68 6.58
C GLU A 46 -3.00 -15.64 7.68
N ILE A 47 -1.95 -15.87 8.46
CA ILE A 47 -1.52 -14.97 9.54
C ILE A 47 -1.11 -13.59 9.00
N LEU A 48 -0.43 -13.55 7.84
CA LEU A 48 -0.02 -12.31 7.20
C LEU A 48 -1.23 -11.55 6.65
N ARG A 49 -2.19 -12.26 6.05
CA ARG A 49 -3.47 -11.68 5.61
C ARG A 49 -4.28 -11.13 6.78
N LYS A 50 -4.27 -11.81 7.93
CA LYS A 50 -4.98 -11.37 9.14
C LYS A 50 -4.36 -10.12 9.76
N LEU A 51 -3.03 -10.01 9.73
CA LEU A 51 -2.29 -8.89 10.30
C LEU A 51 -2.20 -7.69 9.34
N HIS A 52 -2.44 -7.89 8.04
CA HIS A 52 -2.38 -6.82 7.04
C HIS A 52 -3.25 -5.62 7.42
N GLY A 53 -2.65 -4.42 7.41
CA GLY A 53 -3.32 -3.16 7.72
C GLY A 53 -3.48 -2.90 9.22
N THR A 54 -3.28 -3.92 10.08
CA THR A 54 -3.44 -3.79 11.53
C THR A 54 -2.40 -2.82 12.09
N THR A 55 -2.88 -1.86 12.89
CA THR A 55 -2.03 -0.89 13.60
C THR A 55 -1.89 -1.30 15.06
N PHE A 56 -0.65 -1.28 15.54
CA PHE A 56 -0.23 -1.66 16.87
C PHE A 56 0.37 -0.45 17.59
N SER A 57 0.07 -0.28 18.88
CA SER A 57 0.74 0.70 19.73
C SER A 57 1.59 0.00 20.79
N LEU A 58 2.74 0.57 21.12
CA LEU A 58 3.57 0.08 22.22
C LEU A 58 2.78 0.14 23.55
N SER A 59 2.73 -0.97 24.29
CA SER A 59 1.96 -1.04 25.54
C SER A 59 2.52 -0.05 26.58
N PRO A 60 1.67 0.61 27.39
CA PRO A 60 2.13 1.54 28.42
C PRO A 60 3.04 0.91 29.49
N SER A 61 3.02 -0.43 29.61
CA SER A 61 3.82 -1.19 30.57
C SER A 61 5.28 -1.38 30.13
N SER A 62 5.58 -1.26 28.84
CA SER A 62 6.95 -1.14 28.34
C SER A 62 7.43 0.30 28.56
N LEU A 63 8.62 0.48 29.13
CA LEU A 63 9.32 1.77 29.11
C LEU A 63 9.27 2.32 27.67
N HIS A 64 9.14 3.64 27.51
CA HIS A 64 9.03 4.38 26.23
C HIS A 64 10.25 4.26 25.29
N LYS A 65 11.00 3.17 25.40
CA LYS A 65 12.15 2.81 24.60
C LYS A 65 11.81 1.56 23.81
N THR A 66 11.59 1.73 22.51
CA THR A 66 11.53 0.62 21.56
C THR A 66 12.92 0.38 20.97
N HIS A 67 13.19 -0.86 20.60
CA HIS A 67 14.40 -1.29 19.90
C HIS A 67 14.25 -1.20 18.38
N LEU A 68 13.07 -0.80 17.88
CA LEU A 68 12.78 -0.62 16.46
C LEU A 68 13.14 0.77 15.93
N VAL A 69 13.56 1.69 16.81
CA VAL A 69 14.20 2.95 16.43
C VAL A 69 15.33 3.28 17.41
N LYS A 70 16.35 4.03 16.96
CA LYS A 70 17.49 4.42 17.83
C LYS A 70 17.17 5.55 18.81
N SER A 71 16.20 6.39 18.46
CA SER A 71 15.83 7.57 19.24
C SER A 71 14.86 7.21 20.36
N ASP A 72 14.95 7.93 21.49
CA ASP A 72 13.89 7.89 22.49
C ASP A 72 12.61 8.51 21.91
N VAL A 73 11.47 7.88 22.17
CA VAL A 73 10.19 8.24 21.57
C VAL A 73 9.16 8.67 22.62
N SER A 74 8.47 9.79 22.37
CA SER A 74 7.30 10.19 23.16
C SER A 74 6.07 9.39 22.76
N CYS A 75 6.06 8.87 21.53
CA CYS A 75 5.00 8.06 20.98
C CYS A 75 5.54 7.07 19.93
N PHE A 76 5.01 5.84 19.92
CA PHE A 76 5.31 4.83 18.90
C PHE A 76 4.09 3.99 18.51
N THR A 77 3.88 3.85 17.19
CA THR A 77 2.88 2.98 16.58
C THR A 77 3.49 2.25 15.37
N MET A 78 3.09 1.01 15.15
CA MET A 78 3.58 0.16 14.08
C MET A 78 2.40 -0.36 13.26
N GLN A 79 2.44 -0.22 11.94
CA GLN A 79 1.49 -0.86 11.03
C GLN A 79 2.19 -1.99 10.26
N LEU A 80 1.54 -3.15 10.20
CA LEU A 80 2.05 -4.33 9.49
C LEU A 80 1.31 -4.48 8.17
N LEU A 81 2.06 -4.52 7.08
CA LEU A 81 1.53 -4.68 5.74
C LEU A 81 2.09 -5.94 5.10
N TYR A 82 1.25 -6.65 4.37
CA TYR A 82 1.61 -7.84 3.64
C TYR A 82 1.26 -7.62 2.18
N SER A 83 2.18 -7.98 1.29
CA SER A 83 1.97 -7.96 -0.15
C SER A 83 2.32 -9.32 -0.73
N ALA A 84 1.41 -9.87 -1.53
CA ALA A 84 1.62 -11.10 -2.26
C ALA A 84 1.90 -10.75 -3.73
N ASP A 85 3.18 -10.72 -4.12
CA ASP A 85 3.56 -10.76 -5.53
C ASP A 85 3.61 -12.24 -5.98
N GLU A 86 3.38 -12.53 -7.26
CA GLU A 86 3.24 -13.91 -7.79
C GLU A 86 4.40 -14.85 -7.48
N ILE A 87 5.58 -14.30 -7.18
CA ILE A 87 6.82 -15.05 -6.94
C ILE A 87 7.41 -14.69 -5.57
N ASP A 88 7.25 -13.43 -5.12
CA ASP A 88 7.85 -12.91 -3.89
C ASP A 88 6.80 -12.33 -2.94
N HIS A 89 6.49 -13.08 -1.89
CA HIS A 89 5.70 -12.55 -0.77
C HIS A 89 6.54 -11.57 0.06
N LYS A 90 5.95 -10.47 0.52
CA LYS A 90 6.65 -9.40 1.24
C LYS A 90 5.89 -8.93 2.47
N VAL A 91 6.62 -8.61 3.52
CA VAL A 91 6.09 -8.03 4.76
C VAL A 91 6.78 -6.69 5.00
N MET A 92 6.00 -5.67 5.32
CA MET A 92 6.49 -4.34 5.59
C MET A 92 6.00 -3.85 6.94
N LEU A 93 6.92 -3.41 7.79
CA LEU A 93 6.62 -2.71 9.03
C LEU A 93 6.75 -1.21 8.79
N TRP A 94 5.69 -0.48 9.11
CA TRP A 94 5.65 0.97 9.05
C TRP A 94 5.67 1.51 10.48
N LEU A 95 6.72 2.23 10.81
CA LEU A 95 6.97 2.74 12.14
C LEU A 95 6.61 4.22 12.17
N HIS A 96 5.53 4.57 12.86
CA HIS A 96 5.07 5.93 13.06
C HIS A 96 5.43 6.35 14.49
N TYR A 97 6.30 7.34 14.64
CA TYR A 97 6.79 7.75 15.96
C TYR A 97 7.11 9.23 16.05
N GLU A 98 7.16 9.73 17.29
CA GLU A 98 7.60 11.08 17.64
C GLU A 98 8.83 11.00 18.54
N GLU A 99 9.92 11.65 18.16
CA GLU A 99 11.15 11.71 18.94
C GLU A 99 10.96 12.59 20.19
N THR A 100 11.33 12.10 21.38
CA THR A 100 11.11 12.81 22.66
C THR A 100 11.79 14.17 22.70
N GLY A 101 13.03 14.25 22.22
CA GLY A 101 13.85 15.46 22.31
C GLY A 101 13.48 16.51 21.26
N SER A 102 13.44 16.10 19.98
CA SER A 102 13.22 17.01 18.86
C SER A 102 11.74 17.30 18.59
N ARG A 103 10.82 16.47 19.12
CA ARG A 103 9.39 16.45 18.79
C ARG A 103 9.12 16.20 17.30
N LEU A 104 10.12 15.76 16.54
CA LEU A 104 9.97 15.44 15.13
C LEU A 104 9.20 14.13 15.00
N LYS A 105 8.20 14.15 14.12
CA LYS A 105 7.44 12.96 13.72
C LYS A 105 8.11 12.32 12.52
N ARG A 106 8.20 10.99 12.57
CA ARG A 106 8.92 10.17 11.60
C ARG A 106 8.03 9.03 11.15
N VAL A 107 8.22 8.65 9.89
CA VAL A 107 7.71 7.38 9.36
C VAL A 107 8.86 6.68 8.66
N ASP A 108 9.26 5.56 9.25
CA ASP A 108 10.26 4.68 8.70
C ASP A 108 9.61 3.35 8.30
N THR A 109 10.24 2.67 7.34
CA THR A 109 9.81 1.36 6.88
C THR A 109 10.92 0.35 7.05
N ILE A 110 10.53 -0.87 7.42
CA ILE A 110 11.38 -2.06 7.41
C ILE A 110 10.70 -3.07 6.49
N THR A 111 11.40 -3.54 5.47
CA THR A 111 10.85 -4.46 4.47
C THR A 111 11.54 -5.81 4.51
N PHE A 112 10.73 -6.85 4.48
CA PHE A 112 11.16 -8.24 4.44
C PHE A 112 10.59 -8.94 3.21
N ALA A 113 11.39 -9.82 2.60
CA ALA A 113 10.93 -10.86 1.71
C ALA A 113 10.56 -12.09 2.53
N VAL A 114 9.48 -12.77 2.17
CA VAL A 114 9.06 -14.00 2.81
C VAL A 114 9.76 -15.15 2.12
N ASN A 115 10.48 -15.97 2.88
CA ASN A 115 11.23 -17.08 2.32
C ASN A 115 10.30 -18.29 2.09
N PRO A 116 10.07 -18.72 0.83
CA PRO A 116 9.14 -19.81 0.54
C PRO A 116 9.69 -21.20 0.92
N GLU A 117 10.99 -21.33 1.24
CA GLU A 117 11.60 -22.61 1.63
C GLU A 117 11.34 -22.99 3.10
N THR A 118 10.44 -22.31 3.83
CA THR A 118 10.04 -22.64 5.22
C THR A 118 9.32 -23.99 5.39
N ASN A 119 9.31 -24.83 4.36
CA ASN A 119 9.06 -26.26 4.49
C ASN A 119 10.03 -26.88 5.51
N LYS A 120 9.64 -26.95 6.79
CA LYS A 120 9.90 -28.03 7.79
C LYS A 120 9.97 -27.61 9.27
N LEU A 121 9.67 -26.38 9.67
CA LEU A 121 9.48 -26.08 11.10
C LEU A 121 8.03 -25.72 11.37
N GLU A 122 7.32 -26.66 12.00
CA GLU A 122 5.98 -26.44 12.54
C GLU A 122 5.93 -25.06 13.21
N ASN A 123 4.99 -24.20 12.76
CA ASN A 123 4.62 -22.93 13.40
C ASN A 123 5.56 -21.72 13.21
N LYS A 124 6.43 -21.71 12.19
CA LYS A 124 7.33 -20.57 11.91
C LYS A 124 7.33 -20.13 10.44
N LEU A 125 7.37 -18.81 10.22
CA LEU A 125 7.55 -18.21 8.90
C LEU A 125 8.78 -17.28 8.90
N LEU A 126 9.78 -17.60 8.09
CA LEU A 126 11.05 -16.89 8.00
C LEU A 126 10.93 -15.71 7.03
N LEU A 127 11.50 -14.58 7.43
CA LEU A 127 11.49 -13.32 6.71
C LEU A 127 12.93 -12.85 6.51
N ASP A 128 13.36 -12.81 5.25
CA ASP A 128 14.67 -12.31 4.86
C ASP A 128 14.62 -10.79 4.70
N PHE A 129 15.61 -10.09 5.26
CA PHE A 129 15.66 -8.64 5.14
C PHE A 129 16.01 -8.21 3.71
N ASP A 130 15.17 -7.37 3.10
CA ASP A 130 15.35 -6.95 1.69
C ASP A 130 16.24 -5.70 1.53
N GLY A 131 17.10 -5.42 2.50
CA GLY A 131 18.10 -4.35 2.40
C GLY A 131 17.57 -2.90 2.48
N SER A 132 16.24 -2.69 2.45
CA SER A 132 15.64 -1.37 2.53
C SER A 132 15.04 -1.10 3.91
N SER A 133 15.84 -0.52 4.81
CA SER A 133 15.33 0.17 5.99
C SER A 133 15.77 1.62 5.96
N ASN A 134 14.81 2.52 6.19
CA ASN A 134 15.13 3.93 6.48
C ASN A 134 15.36 4.14 7.99
N THR A 135 15.11 3.11 8.79
CA THR A 135 15.55 3.09 10.18
C THR A 135 17.07 3.00 10.18
N ASP A 136 17.73 3.76 11.06
CA ASP A 136 19.17 3.62 11.33
C ASP A 136 19.54 2.24 11.93
N LEU A 137 18.60 1.29 11.96
CA LEU A 137 18.80 -0.06 12.45
C LEU A 137 19.28 -0.96 11.33
N ALA A 138 20.28 -1.76 11.67
CA ALA A 138 20.80 -2.76 10.76
C ALA A 138 20.10 -4.09 11.09
N VAL A 139 19.01 -4.38 10.37
CA VAL A 139 18.19 -5.59 10.51
C VAL A 139 18.81 -6.72 9.69
N LYS A 140 18.84 -7.94 10.23
CA LYS A 140 19.44 -9.10 9.56
C LYS A 140 18.38 -10.07 9.03
N GLU A 141 17.50 -10.51 9.91
CA GLU A 141 16.46 -11.51 9.64
C GLU A 141 15.30 -11.30 10.62
N ALA A 142 14.12 -11.77 10.24
CA ALA A 142 12.98 -11.84 11.13
C ALA A 142 12.24 -13.17 10.98
N GLU A 143 11.54 -13.60 12.02
CA GLU A 143 10.69 -14.79 11.98
C GLU A 143 9.35 -14.50 12.65
N PHE A 144 8.25 -14.84 11.99
CA PHE A 144 6.97 -14.98 12.66
C PHE A 144 6.95 -16.29 13.44
N VAL A 145 6.65 -16.17 14.72
CA VAL A 145 6.48 -17.29 15.64
C VAL A 145 4.99 -17.37 15.94
N SER A 146 4.32 -18.44 15.51
CA SER A 146 2.90 -18.61 15.85
C SER A 146 2.78 -18.95 17.34
N GLY A 147 2.06 -18.12 18.08
CA GLY A 147 1.69 -18.38 19.48
C GLY A 147 0.34 -19.10 19.59
N PRO A 148 -0.26 -19.15 20.78
CA PRO A 148 -1.65 -19.57 20.96
C PRO A 148 -2.60 -18.82 19.99
N PRO A 149 -3.82 -19.31 19.71
CA PRO A 149 -4.71 -18.80 18.65
C PRO A 149 -4.99 -17.28 18.65
N SER A 150 -4.73 -16.60 19.76
CA SER A 150 -4.96 -15.17 19.97
C SER A 150 -3.70 -14.29 19.89
N CYS A 151 -2.50 -14.84 19.70
CA CYS A 151 -1.28 -14.04 19.63
C CYS A 151 -0.20 -14.58 18.67
N THR A 152 0.45 -13.66 17.98
CA THR A 152 1.56 -13.90 17.07
C THR A 152 2.78 -13.14 17.55
N GLY A 153 3.95 -13.77 17.50
CA GLY A 153 5.23 -13.10 17.75
C GLY A 153 5.91 -12.73 16.44
N LEU A 154 6.49 -11.53 16.36
CA LEU A 154 7.49 -11.22 15.34
C LEU A 154 8.84 -11.07 16.04
N LYS A 155 9.75 -11.99 15.77
CA LYS A 155 11.11 -11.93 16.27
C LYS A 155 12.02 -11.33 15.21
N ILE A 156 12.82 -10.36 15.60
CA ILE A 156 13.72 -9.62 14.73
C ILE A 156 15.13 -9.72 15.29
N LEU A 157 16.07 -10.14 14.44
CA LEU A 157 17.49 -10.16 14.77
C LEU A 157 18.18 -8.95 14.13
N LEU A 158 18.81 -8.13 14.97
CA LEU A 158 19.61 -6.97 14.55
C LEU A 158 21.08 -7.39 14.38
N ASN A 159 21.85 -6.67 13.56
CA ASN A 159 23.25 -7.00 13.21
C ASN A 159 24.18 -7.12 14.43
N ASP A 160 23.89 -6.43 15.52
CA ASP A 160 24.65 -6.50 16.78
C ASP A 160 24.32 -7.75 17.64
N ARG A 161 23.65 -8.76 17.05
CA ARG A 161 23.08 -9.94 17.73
C ARG A 161 22.05 -9.60 18.81
N VAL A 162 21.51 -8.38 18.77
CA VAL A 162 20.38 -8.00 19.61
C VAL A 162 19.13 -8.64 19.01
N CYS A 163 18.52 -9.55 19.77
CA CYS A 163 17.23 -10.13 19.41
C CYS A 163 16.11 -9.32 20.06
N VAL A 164 15.06 -9.03 19.29
CA VAL A 164 13.85 -8.34 19.77
C VAL A 164 12.63 -9.19 19.41
N PHE A 165 11.79 -9.49 20.38
CA PHE A 165 10.53 -10.21 20.22
C PHE A 165 9.36 -9.24 20.43
N LEU A 166 8.58 -9.03 19.37
CA LEU A 166 7.37 -8.21 19.37
C LEU A 166 6.16 -9.12 19.56
N ALA A 167 5.44 -8.95 20.66
CA ALA A 167 4.18 -9.64 20.90
C ALA A 167 3.02 -8.90 20.24
N LEU A 168 2.40 -9.52 19.23
CA LEU A 168 1.34 -8.97 18.38
C LEU A 168 0.01 -9.74 18.59
N PRO A 169 -0.96 -9.15 19.32
CA PRO A 169 -2.27 -9.77 19.49
C PRO A 169 -3.05 -9.78 18.17
N THR A 170 -3.69 -10.91 17.84
CA THR A 170 -4.44 -11.07 16.58
C THR A 170 -5.95 -10.85 16.73
N SER A 171 -6.41 -10.45 17.93
CA SER A 171 -7.81 -10.09 18.19
C SER A 171 -7.90 -8.97 19.23
N SER A 172 -8.82 -8.02 19.02
CA SER A 172 -9.07 -6.88 19.92
C SER A 172 -9.60 -7.27 21.31
N ALA A 173 -10.07 -8.50 21.50
CA ALA A 173 -10.69 -8.98 22.73
C ALA A 173 -9.70 -9.32 23.87
N GLN A 174 -8.38 -9.21 23.66
CA GLN A 174 -7.37 -9.63 24.64
C GLN A 174 -6.27 -8.57 24.87
N SER A 175 -6.66 -7.30 24.95
CA SER A 175 -5.78 -6.24 25.47
C SER A 175 -5.33 -6.60 26.90
N GLY A 176 -4.01 -6.61 27.15
CA GLY A 176 -3.46 -6.59 28.51
C GLY A 176 -3.15 -7.94 29.17
N SER A 177 -2.86 -9.00 28.42
CA SER A 177 -2.37 -10.24 29.05
C SER A 177 -0.98 -10.63 28.56
N ASN A 178 -0.11 -11.00 29.51
CA ASN A 178 1.12 -11.76 29.32
C ASN A 178 0.85 -13.15 28.67
N ASN A 179 -0.12 -13.29 27.76
CA ASN A 179 -0.49 -14.57 27.16
C ASN A 179 0.23 -14.81 25.81
N CYS A 180 0.91 -13.79 25.28
CA CYS A 180 1.85 -13.90 24.15
C CYS A 180 3.20 -14.50 24.56
N LEU A 181 3.25 -15.33 25.61
CA LEU A 181 4.48 -15.90 26.11
C LEU A 181 4.94 -17.05 25.21
N SER A 182 5.76 -16.70 24.23
CA SER A 182 6.62 -17.68 23.56
C SER A 182 7.72 -18.16 24.51
N LYS A 183 8.12 -19.42 24.39
CA LYS A 183 9.31 -19.99 25.04
C LYS A 183 10.61 -19.25 24.65
N GLU A 184 10.55 -18.36 23.66
CA GLU A 184 11.68 -17.57 23.15
C GLU A 184 11.95 -16.26 23.93
N ARG A 185 11.10 -15.90 24.91
CA ARG A 185 11.35 -14.76 25.81
C ARG A 185 12.71 -14.75 26.55
N PRO A 186 13.32 -15.89 26.95
CA PRO A 186 14.57 -15.89 27.70
C PRO A 186 15.77 -15.30 26.94
N ASP A 187 15.73 -15.33 25.61
CA ASP A 187 16.92 -15.06 24.77
C ASP A 187 16.83 -13.73 24.00
N CYS A 188 15.73 -12.97 24.14
CA CYS A 188 15.45 -11.76 23.36
C CYS A 188 14.87 -10.63 24.22
N ASN A 189 15.14 -9.37 23.84
CA ASN A 189 14.42 -8.22 24.37
C ASN A 189 12.94 -8.34 24.01
N TYR A 190 12.05 -8.00 24.94
CA TYR A 190 10.61 -8.22 24.77
C TYR A 190 9.84 -6.90 24.71
N GLU A 191 9.02 -6.73 23.68
CA GLU A 191 8.10 -5.60 23.53
C GLU A 191 6.67 -6.10 23.35
N ALA A 192 5.76 -5.57 24.17
CA ALA A 192 4.35 -5.87 24.08
C ALA A 192 3.62 -4.76 23.31
N TYR A 193 2.81 -5.18 22.35
CA TYR A 193 1.98 -4.28 21.56
C TYR A 193 0.50 -4.59 21.79
N GLU A 194 -0.32 -3.57 21.60
CA GLU A 194 -1.78 -3.66 21.67
C GLU A 194 -2.37 -3.16 20.34
N PRO A 195 -3.47 -3.75 19.85
CA PRO A 195 -4.15 -3.24 18.66
C PRO A 195 -4.62 -1.83 18.98
N SER A 196 -4.24 -0.86 18.17
CA SER A 196 -4.60 0.52 18.40
C SER A 196 -5.58 1.00 17.33
N THR A 197 -6.79 1.32 17.76
CA THR A 197 -7.69 2.22 17.04
C THR A 197 -7.34 3.70 17.30
N SER A 198 -6.47 3.95 18.28
CA SER A 198 -6.17 5.27 18.81
C SER A 198 -4.87 5.84 18.24
N GLY A 199 -5.00 7.04 17.68
CA GLY A 199 -3.91 7.83 17.12
C GLY A 199 -3.04 8.50 18.18
N LYS A 200 -2.29 7.74 18.98
CA LYS A 200 -1.33 8.39 19.89
C LYS A 200 -0.27 9.17 19.10
N CYS A 201 0.19 8.65 17.96
CA CYS A 201 1.20 9.31 17.13
C CYS A 201 0.64 9.88 15.82
N LEU A 202 -0.50 9.33 15.35
CA LEU A 202 -1.17 9.67 14.10
C LEU A 202 -2.69 9.71 14.32
N GLN A 203 -3.28 10.89 14.37
CA GLN A 203 -4.71 11.10 14.61
C GLN A 203 -5.51 10.88 13.32
N TYR A 204 -6.47 9.96 13.33
CA TYR A 204 -7.40 9.78 12.22
C TYR A 204 -8.60 10.73 12.34
N VAL A 205 -8.77 11.59 11.35
CA VAL A 205 -9.92 12.47 11.18
C VAL A 205 -10.93 11.75 10.29
N SER A 206 -12.09 11.44 10.86
CA SER A 206 -13.18 10.82 10.11
C SER A 206 -13.87 11.85 9.22
N VAL A 207 -14.03 11.51 7.94
CA VAL A 207 -14.73 12.33 6.95
C VAL A 207 -15.87 11.49 6.37
N VAL A 208 -17.06 12.08 6.37
CA VAL A 208 -18.30 11.42 5.95
C VAL A 208 -18.82 12.06 4.68
N ASP A 209 -19.05 11.24 3.65
CA ASP A 209 -19.79 11.68 2.47
C ASP A 209 -21.28 11.75 2.81
N THR A 210 -21.82 12.97 2.90
CA THR A 210 -23.24 13.24 3.16
C THR A 210 -24.09 13.21 1.90
N HIS A 211 -23.48 13.12 0.72
CA HIS A 211 -24.19 13.06 -0.54
C HIS A 211 -24.48 11.62 -0.94
N GLN A 212 -25.71 11.37 -1.41
CA GLN A 212 -26.03 10.10 -2.03
C GLN A 212 -25.32 9.98 -3.38
N SER A 213 -24.70 8.83 -3.62
CA SER A 213 -24.04 8.45 -4.87
C SER A 213 -25.01 8.58 -6.05
N GLY A 214 -24.90 9.66 -6.82
CA GLY A 214 -25.53 9.79 -8.13
C GLY A 214 -24.54 9.37 -9.20
N SER A 215 -24.90 8.40 -10.05
CA SER A 215 -24.06 8.01 -11.19
C SER A 215 -23.96 9.21 -12.15
N THR A 216 -22.76 9.70 -12.41
CA THR A 216 -22.56 10.77 -13.39
C THR A 216 -22.73 10.21 -14.81
N GLU A 217 -23.66 10.75 -15.60
CA GLU A 217 -23.77 10.38 -17.01
C GLU A 217 -22.54 10.84 -17.78
N VAL A 218 -21.91 9.91 -18.50
CA VAL A 218 -20.88 10.23 -19.48
C VAL A 218 -21.36 9.71 -20.82
N THR A 219 -21.62 10.62 -21.75
CA THR A 219 -21.96 10.29 -23.13
C THR A 219 -20.72 9.73 -23.83
N THR A 220 -20.85 8.55 -24.42
CA THR A 220 -19.74 7.82 -25.07
C THR A 220 -19.62 8.23 -26.54
N PRO A 221 -18.56 8.95 -26.97
CA PRO A 221 -18.18 8.97 -28.37
C PRO A 221 -17.42 7.68 -28.71
N THR A 222 -17.63 7.14 -29.90
CA THR A 222 -16.89 5.99 -30.43
C THR A 222 -15.40 6.34 -30.57
N PRO A 223 -14.47 5.43 -30.19
CA PRO A 223 -13.05 5.67 -30.37
C PRO A 223 -12.68 5.64 -31.85
N ASP A 224 -11.72 6.49 -32.20
CA ASP A 224 -11.05 6.58 -33.50
C ASP A 224 -9.95 5.50 -33.55
N ASP A 225 -9.73 4.81 -34.68
CA ASP A 225 -8.99 3.54 -34.80
C ASP A 225 -7.53 3.54 -34.29
N ASN A 226 -6.97 4.70 -33.92
CA ASN A 226 -5.59 4.85 -33.42
C ASN A 226 -5.50 5.43 -31.99
N LYS A 227 -6.61 5.48 -31.24
CA LYS A 227 -6.62 5.96 -29.86
C LYS A 227 -6.78 4.81 -28.87
N PRO A 228 -6.19 4.91 -27.66
CA PRO A 228 -6.47 3.94 -26.61
C PRO A 228 -7.98 3.89 -26.32
N LEU A 229 -8.47 2.73 -25.90
CA LEU A 229 -9.87 2.56 -25.49
C LEU A 229 -10.23 3.62 -24.45
N LEU A 230 -11.45 4.14 -24.50
CA LEU A 230 -11.91 5.11 -23.52
C LEU A 230 -11.87 4.51 -22.12
N GLU A 231 -11.58 5.33 -21.10
CA GLU A 231 -11.55 4.88 -19.69
C GLU A 231 -12.88 4.25 -19.24
N THR A 232 -13.99 4.56 -19.92
CA THR A 232 -15.32 3.99 -19.64
C THR A 232 -15.68 2.81 -20.55
N ASP A 233 -14.74 2.31 -21.37
CA ASP A 233 -15.01 1.19 -22.27
C ASP A 233 -15.23 -0.10 -21.49
N GLY A 234 -16.31 -0.83 -21.82
CA GLY A 234 -16.69 -2.06 -21.14
C GLY A 234 -15.64 -3.18 -21.27
N GLN A 235 -14.73 -3.13 -22.24
CA GLN A 235 -13.62 -4.08 -22.35
C GLN A 235 -12.58 -3.89 -21.23
N LEU A 236 -12.49 -2.69 -20.66
CA LEU A 236 -11.52 -2.39 -19.59
C LEU A 236 -12.04 -2.73 -18.20
N GLN A 237 -13.35 -2.90 -18.02
CA GLN A 237 -14.01 -2.97 -16.71
C GLN A 237 -13.40 -4.01 -15.76
N GLU A 238 -12.88 -5.12 -16.30
CA GLU A 238 -12.23 -6.15 -15.48
C GLU A 238 -10.95 -5.61 -14.81
N TYR A 239 -10.19 -4.77 -15.50
CA TYR A 239 -8.98 -4.13 -14.98
C TYR A 239 -9.28 -2.90 -14.14
N GLN A 240 -10.56 -2.60 -13.89
CA GLN A 240 -10.99 -1.39 -13.20
C GLN A 240 -11.63 -1.68 -11.84
N ASP A 241 -11.58 -2.93 -11.35
CA ASP A 241 -12.09 -3.27 -10.03
C ASP A 241 -11.31 -2.57 -8.91
N PHE A 242 -11.93 -1.54 -8.32
CA PHE A 242 -11.33 -0.69 -7.29
C PHE A 242 -11.02 -1.48 -6.03
N LYS A 243 -11.92 -2.36 -5.57
CA LYS A 243 -11.67 -3.18 -4.38
C LYS A 243 -10.42 -4.04 -4.59
N ARG A 244 -10.35 -4.75 -5.72
CA ARG A 244 -9.19 -5.59 -6.03
C ARG A 244 -7.89 -4.81 -6.13
N GLY A 245 -7.94 -3.60 -6.70
CA GLY A 245 -6.78 -2.72 -6.78
C GLY A 245 -6.30 -2.17 -5.43
N LEU A 246 -7.03 -2.38 -4.33
CA LEU A 246 -6.65 -1.95 -2.98
C LEU A 246 -6.28 -3.11 -2.04
N LEU A 247 -6.59 -4.35 -2.40
CA LEU A 247 -6.50 -5.51 -1.49
C LEU A 247 -5.08 -6.06 -1.27
N PHE A 248 -4.10 -5.62 -2.05
CA PHE A 248 -2.79 -6.27 -2.12
C PHE A 248 -1.69 -5.61 -1.27
N SER A 249 -1.90 -4.39 -0.75
CA SER A 249 -0.96 -3.65 0.12
C SER A 249 -1.55 -2.26 0.48
N SER A 250 -0.92 -1.53 1.41
CA SER A 250 -0.99 -0.07 1.36
C SER A 250 -0.32 0.45 0.10
N LEU A 251 -0.97 1.41 -0.53
CA LEU A 251 -0.57 1.99 -1.80
C LEU A 251 0.02 3.36 -1.57
N VAL A 252 1.21 3.61 -2.11
CA VAL A 252 1.89 4.90 -2.03
C VAL A 252 1.79 5.64 -3.36
N LEU A 253 1.62 6.96 -3.31
CA LEU A 253 1.56 7.79 -4.51
C LEU A 253 2.92 7.87 -5.17
N VAL A 254 3.03 7.45 -6.43
CA VAL A 254 4.29 7.50 -7.20
C VAL A 254 4.26 8.61 -8.23
N TYR A 255 3.20 8.71 -9.03
CA TYR A 255 3.02 9.78 -10.03
C TYR A 255 1.72 10.54 -9.80
N SER A 256 1.79 11.86 -9.99
CA SER A 256 0.62 12.73 -10.04
C SER A 256 0.70 13.63 -11.26
N SER A 257 -0.44 13.82 -11.93
CA SER A 257 -0.60 14.81 -13.00
C SER A 257 -0.91 16.21 -12.47
N TYR A 258 -0.95 16.42 -11.14
CA TYR A 258 -1.14 17.72 -10.52
C TYR A 258 0.04 18.00 -9.58
N GLY A 259 1.03 18.73 -10.08
CA GLY A 259 2.32 18.91 -9.43
C GLY A 259 2.22 19.61 -8.07
N ASP A 260 1.42 20.68 -8.00
CA ASP A 260 1.27 21.54 -6.82
C ASP A 260 0.01 21.25 -6.00
N ASP A 261 -0.55 20.04 -6.13
CA ASP A 261 -1.70 19.61 -5.33
C ASP A 261 -1.46 19.80 -3.82
N PRO A 262 -2.26 20.64 -3.13
CA PRO A 262 -2.14 20.84 -1.68
C PRO A 262 -2.68 19.65 -0.88
N PHE A 263 -3.53 18.81 -1.47
CA PHE A 263 -4.25 17.70 -0.84
C PHE A 263 -3.96 16.37 -1.56
N ARG A 264 -2.69 16.00 -1.65
CA ARG A 264 -2.25 14.72 -2.23
C ARG A 264 -2.64 13.57 -1.31
N LEU A 265 -3.20 12.50 -1.85
CA LEU A 265 -3.28 11.23 -1.13
C LEU A 265 -1.91 10.57 -1.25
N CYS A 266 -1.14 10.59 -0.17
CA CYS A 266 0.23 10.09 -0.16
C CYS A 266 0.30 8.59 0.07
N MET A 267 -0.64 8.06 0.85
CA MET A 267 -0.81 6.64 1.07
C MET A 267 -2.28 6.30 1.25
N ILE A 268 -2.72 5.17 0.70
CA ILE A 268 -4.06 4.61 0.90
C ILE A 268 -3.91 3.19 1.45
N THR A 269 -4.51 2.93 2.61
CA THR A 269 -4.66 1.59 3.18
C THR A 269 -6.13 1.23 3.22
N TYR A 270 -6.48 0.06 2.70
CA TYR A 270 -7.86 -0.42 2.64
C TYR A 270 -8.15 -1.45 3.72
N HIS A 271 -9.21 -1.22 4.50
CA HIS A 271 -9.66 -2.09 5.58
C HIS A 271 -11.06 -2.64 5.23
N PRO A 272 -11.16 -3.79 4.54
CA PRO A 272 -12.44 -4.31 4.03
C PRO A 272 -13.39 -4.83 5.12
N ASN A 273 -12.85 -5.23 6.28
CA ASN A 273 -13.62 -5.92 7.33
C ASN A 273 -14.03 -5.01 8.50
N GLU A 274 -13.94 -3.70 8.32
CA GLU A 274 -14.35 -2.72 9.33
C GLU A 274 -15.76 -2.20 9.06
N GLU A 275 -16.44 -1.69 10.10
CA GLU A 275 -17.66 -0.92 9.88
C GLU A 275 -17.29 0.45 9.26
N PRO A 276 -18.04 0.93 8.26
CA PRO A 276 -19.33 0.42 7.80
C PRO A 276 -19.21 -0.70 6.76
N LYS A 277 -19.94 -1.78 7.00
CA LYS A 277 -20.16 -2.84 6.00
C LYS A 277 -20.99 -2.33 4.81
N PRO A 278 -20.87 -2.96 3.61
CA PRO A 278 -20.12 -4.18 3.32
C PRO A 278 -18.64 -3.95 2.98
N ASP A 279 -18.24 -2.70 2.77
CA ASP A 279 -17.01 -2.39 2.05
C ASP A 279 -15.89 -1.86 2.93
N GLY A 280 -16.18 -1.40 4.16
CA GLY A 280 -15.18 -0.98 5.13
C GLY A 280 -14.68 0.45 4.93
N ASN A 281 -13.40 0.69 5.26
CA ASN A 281 -12.82 2.04 5.30
C ASN A 281 -11.55 2.18 4.47
N LEU A 282 -11.31 3.39 3.98
CA LEU A 282 -10.02 3.85 3.48
C LEU A 282 -9.33 4.70 4.55
N TYR A 283 -8.11 4.33 4.90
CA TYR A 283 -7.21 5.10 5.75
C TYR A 283 -6.17 5.77 4.86
N ILE A 284 -6.08 7.10 4.91
CA ILE A 284 -5.37 7.89 3.93
C ILE A 284 -4.41 8.85 4.62
N LEU A 285 -3.11 8.72 4.33
CA LEU A 285 -2.14 9.77 4.63
C LEU A 285 -2.25 10.84 3.56
N THR A 286 -2.43 12.10 3.94
CA THR A 286 -2.61 13.20 3.00
C THR A 286 -1.75 14.40 3.35
N SER A 287 -1.22 15.09 2.32
CA SER A 287 -0.48 16.34 2.50
C SER A 287 -1.35 17.50 2.97
N GLY A 288 -2.68 17.36 2.85
CA GLY A 288 -3.63 18.44 3.11
C GLY A 288 -4.00 18.63 4.58
N LEU A 289 -3.66 17.68 5.46
CA LEU A 289 -3.85 17.80 6.90
C LEU A 289 -2.56 18.26 7.60
N THR A 290 -2.63 18.42 8.92
CA THR A 290 -1.42 18.59 9.73
C THR A 290 -0.60 17.30 9.71
N GLY A 291 0.73 17.38 9.88
CA GLY A 291 1.63 16.22 9.79
C GLY A 291 1.42 15.14 10.86
N ASP A 292 0.49 15.35 11.78
CA ASP A 292 0.04 14.40 12.79
C ASP A 292 -1.36 13.82 12.53
N GLN A 293 -1.99 14.20 11.41
CA GLN A 293 -3.32 13.77 11.03
C GLN A 293 -3.31 12.93 9.76
N ALA A 294 -4.20 11.95 9.76
CA ALA A 294 -4.57 11.13 8.62
C ALA A 294 -6.09 11.20 8.46
N MET A 295 -6.57 10.87 7.28
CA MET A 295 -7.99 10.84 6.98
C MET A 295 -8.50 9.41 7.03
N VAL A 296 -9.67 9.19 7.61
CA VAL A 296 -10.42 7.94 7.45
C VAL A 296 -11.77 8.26 6.82
N GLN A 297 -12.18 7.48 5.83
CA GLN A 297 -13.49 7.59 5.23
C GLN A 297 -14.07 6.20 4.95
N ALA A 298 -15.41 6.11 4.99
CA ALA A 298 -16.10 4.93 4.50
C ALA A 298 -15.78 4.69 3.02
N PHE A 299 -15.44 3.46 2.68
CA PHE A 299 -15.27 3.06 1.29
C PHE A 299 -16.62 2.65 0.73
N LYS A 300 -17.06 3.31 -0.33
CA LYS A 300 -18.34 3.03 -1.00
C LYS A 300 -18.11 2.94 -2.51
N PRO A 301 -17.45 1.89 -2.99
CA PRO A 301 -17.19 1.71 -4.41
C PRO A 301 -18.48 1.29 -5.15
N TYR A 302 -18.65 1.78 -6.37
CA TYR A 302 -19.80 1.53 -7.22
C TYR A 302 -19.38 1.27 -8.66
N THR A 303 -20.31 0.72 -9.43
CA THR A 303 -20.15 0.44 -10.86
C THR A 303 -20.62 1.67 -11.64
N ILE A 304 -19.84 2.11 -12.63
CA ILE A 304 -20.29 3.17 -13.53
C ILE A 304 -21.36 2.66 -14.50
N LYS A 305 -22.28 3.54 -14.93
CA LYS A 305 -23.39 3.17 -15.81
C LYS A 305 -22.88 2.53 -17.11
N GLY A 306 -23.44 1.37 -17.46
CA GLY A 306 -23.06 0.63 -18.68
C GLY A 306 -21.98 -0.44 -18.47
N HIS A 307 -21.39 -0.54 -17.28
CA HIS A 307 -20.51 -1.64 -16.89
C HIS A 307 -21.28 -2.76 -16.19
N ASP A 308 -20.69 -3.94 -16.14
CA ASP A 308 -21.18 -5.08 -15.36
C ASP A 308 -21.06 -4.78 -13.85
N ASP A 309 -22.16 -4.97 -13.13
CA ASP A 309 -22.28 -4.74 -11.67
C ASP A 309 -21.27 -5.54 -10.84
N LYS A 310 -20.65 -6.58 -11.42
CA LYS A 310 -19.54 -7.32 -10.85
C LYS A 310 -18.31 -6.45 -10.56
N PHE A 311 -18.06 -5.44 -11.39
CA PHE A 311 -16.86 -4.59 -11.27
C PHE A 311 -17.22 -3.24 -10.66
N LYS A 312 -16.67 -2.95 -9.48
CA LYS A 312 -16.86 -1.65 -8.82
C LYS A 312 -15.72 -0.73 -9.25
N THR A 313 -15.97 0.10 -10.26
CA THR A 313 -14.95 0.84 -11.01
C THR A 313 -14.69 2.26 -10.54
N ALA A 314 -15.52 2.78 -9.63
CA ALA A 314 -15.36 4.12 -9.09
C ALA A 314 -15.71 4.17 -7.60
N ALA A 315 -15.19 5.19 -6.91
CA ALA A 315 -15.58 5.54 -5.55
C ALA A 315 -15.41 7.05 -5.35
N ARG A 316 -16.17 7.63 -4.42
CA ARG A 316 -15.98 9.03 -4.04
C ARG A 316 -14.93 9.16 -2.97
N ILE A 317 -13.95 10.02 -3.21
CA ILE A 317 -12.84 10.26 -2.29
C ILE A 317 -12.80 11.73 -1.94
N ASN A 318 -12.64 12.02 -0.65
CA ASN A 318 -12.52 13.38 -0.17
C ASN A 318 -11.20 14.00 -0.65
N ARG A 319 -11.27 15.16 -1.28
CA ARG A 319 -10.16 16.07 -1.56
C ARG A 319 -10.48 17.41 -0.95
N ASN A 320 -9.77 17.75 0.13
CA ASN A 320 -9.87 19.07 0.76
C ASN A 320 -11.29 19.48 1.21
N GLY A 321 -12.08 18.53 1.71
CA GLY A 321 -13.43 18.78 2.23
C GLY A 321 -14.56 18.47 1.24
N GLU A 322 -14.24 18.17 -0.01
CA GLU A 322 -15.21 17.82 -1.06
C GLU A 322 -15.00 16.39 -1.57
N PHE A 323 -16.07 15.63 -1.73
CA PHE A 323 -16.02 14.26 -2.25
C PHE A 323 -16.12 14.24 -3.78
N HIS A 324 -15.03 13.88 -4.44
CA HIS A 324 -14.97 13.75 -5.90
C HIS A 324 -15.00 12.29 -6.33
N GLU A 325 -15.67 12.00 -7.44
CA GLU A 325 -15.60 10.69 -8.08
C GLU A 325 -14.17 10.43 -8.57
N SER A 326 -13.59 9.34 -8.06
CA SER A 326 -12.33 8.78 -8.52
C SER A 326 -12.60 7.44 -9.19
N ARG A 327 -12.21 7.32 -10.46
CA ARG A 327 -12.40 6.14 -11.31
C ARG A 327 -11.09 5.40 -11.43
N VAL A 328 -11.14 4.08 -11.48
CA VAL A 328 -9.98 3.27 -11.81
C VAL A 328 -9.80 3.27 -13.32
N ILE A 329 -8.65 3.74 -13.80
CA ILE A 329 -8.25 3.57 -15.19
C ILE A 329 -7.80 2.12 -15.40
N PHE A 330 -6.93 1.66 -14.51
CA PHE A 330 -6.32 0.34 -14.56
C PHE A 330 -5.78 -0.08 -13.19
N THR A 331 -5.88 -1.36 -12.87
CA THR A 331 -5.12 -2.02 -11.82
C THR A 331 -4.62 -3.36 -12.35
N ASP A 332 -3.39 -3.70 -12.00
CA ASP A 332 -2.86 -5.06 -12.19
C ASP A 332 -3.38 -6.03 -11.12
N ARG A 333 -4.18 -5.52 -10.15
CA ARG A 333 -4.74 -6.21 -8.99
C ARG A 333 -3.67 -6.77 -8.04
N ARG A 334 -2.43 -6.29 -8.13
CA ARG A 334 -1.26 -6.88 -7.45
C ARG A 334 -0.31 -5.86 -6.86
N GLN A 335 0.02 -4.81 -7.61
CA GLN A 335 1.05 -3.87 -7.23
C GLN A 335 0.71 -2.43 -7.57
N CYS A 336 -0.32 -2.16 -8.37
CA CYS A 336 -0.65 -0.79 -8.72
C CYS A 336 -2.16 -0.54 -8.87
N ILE A 337 -2.49 0.74 -8.80
CA ILE A 337 -3.77 1.26 -9.27
C ILE A 337 -3.56 2.65 -9.86
N LEU A 338 -4.21 2.90 -10.99
CA LEU A 338 -4.27 4.20 -11.64
C LEU A 338 -5.65 4.78 -11.44
N LEU A 339 -5.71 5.98 -10.87
CA LEU A 339 -6.94 6.67 -10.57
C LEU A 339 -7.08 7.93 -11.42
N ARG A 340 -8.28 8.18 -11.92
CA ARG A 340 -8.72 9.43 -12.53
C ARG A 340 -9.74 10.12 -11.62
N THR A 341 -9.55 11.38 -11.29
CA THR A 341 -10.52 12.20 -10.57
C THR A 341 -10.94 13.39 -11.44
N PRO A 342 -11.93 13.23 -12.37
CA PRO A 342 -12.29 14.28 -13.33
C PRO A 342 -12.68 15.60 -12.68
N GLY A 343 -13.46 15.53 -11.61
CA GLY A 343 -13.96 16.69 -10.87
C GLY A 343 -12.91 17.41 -10.02
N TYR A 344 -11.66 16.93 -10.00
CA TYR A 344 -10.55 17.53 -9.25
C TYR A 344 -9.35 17.69 -10.19
N HIS A 345 -9.33 18.78 -10.97
CA HIS A 345 -8.26 19.08 -11.95
C HIS A 345 -8.01 17.99 -13.01
N ASN A 346 -8.99 17.14 -13.30
CA ASN A 346 -8.81 15.96 -14.14
C ASN A 346 -7.61 15.09 -13.71
N LEU A 347 -7.35 15.07 -12.39
CA LEU A 347 -6.19 14.48 -11.76
C LEU A 347 -6.04 13.02 -12.16
N CYS A 348 -4.83 12.65 -12.55
CA CYS A 348 -4.43 11.27 -12.74
C CYS A 348 -3.27 10.91 -11.82
N GLU A 349 -3.46 9.86 -11.04
CA GLU A 349 -2.51 9.38 -10.05
C GLU A 349 -2.19 7.91 -10.29
N LEU A 350 -0.92 7.56 -10.12
CA LEU A 350 -0.46 6.17 -10.05
C LEU A 350 -0.01 5.90 -8.63
N PHE A 351 -0.62 4.88 -8.03
CA PHE A 351 -0.20 4.34 -6.76
C PHE A 351 0.41 2.96 -6.92
N THR A 352 1.38 2.63 -6.06
CA THR A 352 2.03 1.32 -6.02
C THR A 352 2.03 0.70 -4.63
N GLY A 353 2.03 -0.63 -4.54
CA GLY A 353 2.11 -1.36 -3.28
C GLY A 353 3.48 -1.20 -2.61
N GLY A 354 3.53 -0.43 -1.53
CA GLY A 354 4.63 -0.40 -0.55
C GLY A 354 6.02 0.09 -1.01
N ARG A 355 6.33 0.13 -2.31
CA ARG A 355 7.63 0.59 -2.82
C ARG A 355 7.48 1.71 -3.82
N TYR A 356 8.30 2.73 -3.63
CA TYR A 356 8.71 3.66 -4.67
C TYR A 356 9.70 2.93 -5.58
N THR A 357 9.21 2.01 -6.39
CA THR A 357 10.06 1.35 -7.39
C THR A 357 10.54 2.42 -8.36
N ASN A 358 11.86 2.57 -8.46
CA ASN A 358 12.49 3.65 -9.21
C ASN A 358 12.40 3.44 -10.72
N GLY A 359 11.21 3.18 -11.30
CA GLY A 359 11.05 2.99 -12.75
C GLY A 359 11.96 1.92 -13.36
N ILE A 360 12.54 1.04 -12.53
CA ILE A 360 13.37 -0.06 -12.97
C ILE A 360 12.45 -1.27 -13.04
N LEU A 361 12.27 -1.74 -14.29
CA LEU A 361 11.38 -2.78 -14.80
C LEU A 361 10.02 -2.25 -15.26
N ASN A 362 9.72 -2.57 -16.52
CA ASN A 362 8.52 -2.26 -17.29
C ASN A 362 7.21 -2.69 -16.59
N ASN A 363 6.84 -2.06 -15.48
CA ASN A 363 5.53 -2.31 -14.89
C ASN A 363 4.49 -1.71 -15.85
N ILE A 364 3.59 -2.57 -16.33
CA ILE A 364 2.46 -2.24 -17.20
C ILE A 364 1.73 -0.98 -16.73
N CYS A 365 1.66 -0.73 -15.43
CA CYS A 365 1.05 0.44 -14.84
C CYS A 365 1.70 1.77 -15.25
N PHE A 366 3.03 1.84 -15.38
CA PHE A 366 3.72 3.03 -15.86
C PHE A 366 3.46 3.28 -17.35
N PHE A 367 3.40 2.20 -18.13
CA PHE A 367 3.05 2.28 -19.55
C PHE A 367 1.62 2.78 -19.73
N ILE A 368 0.66 2.16 -19.04
CA ILE A 368 -0.75 2.57 -19.07
C ILE A 368 -0.91 4.01 -18.56
N TYR A 369 -0.17 4.42 -17.53
CA TYR A 369 -0.18 5.82 -17.08
C TYR A 369 0.26 6.76 -18.20
N THR A 370 1.33 6.42 -18.93
CA THR A 370 1.80 7.25 -20.04
C THR A 370 0.78 7.32 -21.18
N VAL A 371 0.06 6.23 -21.44
CA VAL A 371 -0.99 6.15 -22.48
C VAL A 371 -2.19 7.03 -22.13
N TYR A 372 -2.70 6.96 -20.89
CA TYR A 372 -3.93 7.64 -20.47
C TYR A 372 -3.70 9.04 -19.87
N CYS A 373 -2.57 9.23 -19.21
CA CYS A 373 -2.28 10.40 -18.36
C CYS A 373 -1.08 11.22 -18.83
N LYS A 374 -0.37 10.75 -19.87
CA LYS A 374 0.83 11.40 -20.43
C LYS A 374 1.96 11.45 -19.39
N GLN A 375 2.82 12.46 -19.47
CA GLN A 375 3.91 12.63 -18.51
C GLN A 375 3.38 13.14 -17.18
N PRO A 376 3.83 12.58 -16.04
CA PRO A 376 3.45 13.08 -14.73
C PRO A 376 4.06 14.47 -14.48
N GLU A 377 3.30 15.35 -13.83
CA GLU A 377 3.81 16.64 -13.37
C GLU A 377 4.73 16.48 -12.16
N LYS A 378 4.48 15.47 -11.32
CA LYS A 378 5.30 15.18 -10.15
C LYS A 378 5.50 13.70 -9.93
N ARG A 379 6.74 13.35 -9.57
CA ARG A 379 7.18 12.02 -9.19
C ARG A 379 7.62 12.02 -7.73
N PHE A 380 7.20 11.00 -7.00
CA PHE A 380 7.60 10.75 -5.63
C PHE A 380 8.53 9.54 -5.60
N THR A 381 9.56 9.60 -4.75
CA THR A 381 10.60 8.56 -4.61
C THR A 381 10.67 7.98 -3.20
N LYS A 382 10.01 8.63 -2.25
CA LYS A 382 9.83 8.19 -0.87
C LYS A 382 8.59 8.87 -0.27
N LEU A 383 8.04 8.30 0.80
CA LEU A 383 6.86 8.86 1.47
C LEU A 383 7.10 10.29 1.93
N GLY A 384 8.29 10.59 2.45
CA GLY A 384 8.69 11.94 2.84
C GLY A 384 8.63 13.01 1.74
N ASP A 385 8.56 12.62 0.46
CA ASP A 385 8.36 13.57 -0.64
C ASP A 385 6.90 14.05 -0.72
N CYS A 386 5.97 13.29 -0.12
CA CYS A 386 4.53 13.56 -0.09
C CYS A 386 4.02 13.88 1.33
N TRP A 387 4.44 13.12 2.35
CA TRP A 387 4.00 13.18 3.74
C TRP A 387 5.15 12.87 4.73
N PRO A 388 5.34 13.63 5.83
CA PRO A 388 4.69 14.90 6.15
C PRO A 388 5.16 15.98 5.15
N PRO A 389 4.37 17.04 4.88
CA PRO A 389 4.75 18.02 3.88
C PRO A 389 6.12 18.60 4.21
N ALA A 390 7.11 18.30 3.37
CA ALA A 390 8.43 18.89 3.46
C ALA A 390 8.25 20.42 3.44
N ASN A 391 8.51 21.06 4.58
CA ASN A 391 8.43 22.50 4.77
C ASN A 391 7.01 23.12 4.82
N LYS A 392 6.20 22.78 5.82
CA LYS A 392 5.47 23.87 6.52
C LYS A 392 6.44 24.49 7.54
N ARG A 393 7.45 25.22 7.05
CA ARG A 393 8.15 26.18 7.92
C ARG A 393 7.07 27.13 8.44
N LYS A 394 6.83 27.12 9.76
CA LYS A 394 6.30 28.31 10.42
C LYS A 394 7.47 29.25 10.68
#